data_AF-A0A965U0V7-F1
#
_entry.id   AF-A0A965U0V7-F1
#
_cell.length_a   1.000
_cell.length_b   1.000
_cell.length_c   1.000
_cell.angle_alpha   90.00
_cell.angle_beta   90.00
_cell.angle_gamma   90.00
#
_symmetry.space_group_name_H-M   'P 1'
#
loop_
_entity.id
_entity.type
_entity.pdbx_description
1 polymer ?
#
loop_
_entity_poly.entity_id
_entity_poly.type
_entity_poly.pdbx_seq_one_letter_code
_entity_poly.pdbx_strand_id
1 'polypeptide(L)'
;MCGIVGYIGPQEACPILMEGLSRLSYRGYDSAGVAILDGSQKIRVQKTKGRLENLTALLETHPMTGCVGIGHTRWATHGEPSDLNAHPHTDVKGGIAVVHNGIIENHEALRRYLKAQGCVFVSQTDT
;
A
#
# COMPACT_ATOMS: atom_id res chain seq x y z
N MET A 1 -14.87 0.07 4.77
CA MET A 1 -14.64 0.24 3.31
C MET A 1 -13.38 1.04 3.13
N CYS A 2 -12.31 0.48 2.56
CA CYS A 2 -10.97 1.10 2.43
C CYS A 2 -10.91 2.50 1.77
N GLY A 3 -9.75 3.18 1.86
CA GLY A 3 -9.46 4.46 1.21
C GLY A 3 -8.24 4.39 0.29
N ILE A 4 -8.29 5.08 -0.86
CA ILE A 4 -7.19 5.20 -1.83
C ILE A 4 -6.90 6.69 -2.07
N VAL A 5 -5.63 7.05 -2.12
CA VAL A 5 -5.15 8.37 -2.53
C VAL A 5 -4.01 8.18 -3.53
N GLY A 6 -3.97 9.01 -4.57
CA GLY A 6 -2.84 9.08 -5.49
C GLY A 6 -2.45 10.53 -5.72
N TYR A 7 -1.16 10.78 -5.92
CA TYR A 7 -0.63 12.09 -6.23
C TYR A 7 0.45 12.01 -7.30
N ILE A 8 0.34 12.90 -8.30
CA ILE A 8 1.36 13.19 -9.30
C ILE A 8 1.38 14.71 -9.44
N GLY A 9 2.51 15.34 -9.15
CA GLY A 9 2.62 16.78 -9.25
C GLY A 9 4.00 17.30 -8.89
N PRO A 10 4.16 18.62 -8.69
CA PRO A 10 5.46 19.23 -8.42
C PRO A 10 5.88 19.20 -6.95
N GLN A 11 4.99 18.86 -6.01
CA GLN A 11 5.26 18.89 -4.57
C GLN A 11 5.68 17.50 -4.05
N GLU A 12 6.23 17.44 -2.84
CA GLU A 12 6.46 16.17 -2.15
C GLU A 12 5.14 15.42 -1.94
N ALA A 13 5.09 14.17 -2.40
CA ALA A 13 3.87 13.37 -2.39
C ALA A 13 3.48 12.94 -0.97
N CYS A 14 4.45 12.65 -0.11
CA CYS A 14 4.20 12.04 1.20
C CYS A 14 3.24 12.87 2.08
N PRO A 15 3.43 14.19 2.30
CA PRO A 15 2.48 15.00 3.07
C PRO A 15 1.07 15.04 2.46
N ILE A 16 0.97 15.09 1.14
CA ILE A 16 -0.31 15.15 0.41
C ILE A 16 -1.07 13.84 0.54
N LEU A 17 -0.36 12.71 0.41
CA LEU A 17 -0.94 11.38 0.60
C LEU A 17 -1.42 11.20 2.05
N MET A 18 -0.62 11.60 3.05
CA MET A 18 -1.00 11.48 4.46
C MET A 18 -2.22 12.31 4.81
N GLU A 19 -2.33 13.54 4.28
CA GLU A 19 -3.53 14.37 4.43
C GLU A 19 -4.75 13.79 3.71
N GLY A 20 -4.58 13.21 2.52
CA GLY A 20 -5.66 12.51 1.85
C GLY A 20 -6.13 11.28 2.63
N LEU A 21 -5.19 10.51 3.19
CA LEU A 21 -5.49 9.31 3.97
C LEU A 21 -6.15 9.64 5.31
N SER A 22 -5.78 10.76 5.94
CA SER A 22 -6.40 11.21 7.20
C SER A 22 -7.91 11.41 7.01
N ARG A 23 -8.31 12.02 5.88
CA ARG A 23 -9.71 12.21 5.50
C ARG A 23 -10.44 10.91 5.16
N LEU A 24 -9.72 9.82 4.87
CA LEU A 24 -10.26 8.50 4.57
C LEU A 24 -10.04 7.48 5.70
N SER A 25 -9.54 7.90 6.86
CA SER A 25 -9.22 7.01 7.99
C SER A 25 -10.47 6.36 8.60
N TYR A 26 -11.62 7.04 8.57
CA TYR A 26 -12.91 6.51 9.04
C TYR A 26 -13.39 5.28 8.22
N ARG A 27 -12.80 5.07 7.05
CA ARG A 27 -13.18 4.07 6.06
C ARG A 27 -12.45 2.73 6.29
N GLY A 28 -11.19 2.79 6.76
CA GLY A 28 -10.38 1.62 7.11
C GLY A 28 -9.26 1.98 8.08
N TYR A 29 -9.07 1.16 9.12
CA TYR A 29 -8.18 1.46 10.23
C TYR A 29 -7.39 0.24 10.74
N ASP A 30 -7.42 -0.87 10.00
CA ASP A 30 -6.70 -2.10 10.36
C ASP A 30 -5.22 -2.04 9.97
N SER A 31 -4.89 -1.29 8.92
CA SER A 31 -3.53 -0.99 8.48
C SER A 31 -3.53 0.18 7.49
N ALA A 32 -2.38 0.84 7.32
CA ALA A 32 -2.18 1.88 6.33
C ALA A 32 -0.79 1.77 5.69
N GLY A 33 -0.64 2.35 4.50
CA GLY A 33 0.66 2.44 3.85
C GLY A 33 0.69 3.38 2.66
N VAL A 34 1.91 3.71 2.24
CA VAL A 34 2.22 4.57 1.10
C VAL A 34 3.37 3.98 0.26
N ALA A 35 3.33 4.24 -1.03
CA ALA A 35 4.43 3.99 -1.96
C ALA A 35 4.78 5.28 -2.70
N ILE A 36 6.06 5.63 -2.71
CA ILE A 36 6.61 6.83 -3.37
C ILE A 36 7.63 6.40 -4.42
N LEU A 37 7.56 7.02 -5.60
CA LEU A 37 8.62 6.93 -6.61
C LEU A 37 9.70 7.96 -6.28
N ASP A 38 10.87 7.49 -5.85
CA ASP A 38 11.97 8.38 -5.47
C ASP A 38 12.71 8.97 -6.67
N GLY A 39 13.62 9.92 -6.42
CA GLY A 39 14.41 10.57 -7.46
C GLY A 39 15.32 9.63 -8.27
N SER A 40 15.57 8.41 -7.79
CA SER A 40 16.32 7.36 -8.49
C SER A 40 15.44 6.43 -9.32
N GLN A 41 14.16 6.77 -9.50
CA GLN A 41 13.15 5.95 -10.18
C GLN A 41 12.90 4.61 -9.46
N LYS A 42 13.11 4.56 -8.14
CA LYS A 42 12.82 3.37 -7.32
C LYS A 42 11.56 3.60 -6.49
N ILE A 43 10.74 2.56 -6.40
CA ILE A 43 9.57 2.56 -5.54
C ILE A 43 10.01 2.27 -4.09
N ARG A 44 9.65 3.17 -3.18
CA ARG A 44 9.84 3.02 -1.73
C ARG A 44 8.48 2.82 -1.09
N VAL A 45 8.34 1.77 -0.28
CA VAL A 45 7.08 1.43 0.39
C VAL A 45 7.28 1.52 1.89
N GLN A 46 6.38 2.19 2.58
CA GLN A 46 6.22 2.13 4.03
C GLN A 46 4.79 1.79 4.35
N LYS A 47 4.59 0.77 5.20
CA LYS A 47 3.27 0.27 5.55
C LYS A 47 3.30 -0.36 6.92
N THR A 48 2.20 -0.24 7.64
CA THR A 48 2.10 -0.70 9.03
C THR A 48 0.68 -1.12 9.37
N LYS A 49 0.59 -2.13 10.24
CA LYS A 49 -0.63 -2.51 10.94
C LYS A 49 -1.10 -1.38 11.86
N GLY A 50 -2.41 -1.30 11.98
CA GLY A 50 -3.09 -0.37 12.87
C GLY A 50 -3.48 0.91 12.16
N ARG A 51 -3.70 1.94 12.98
CA ARG A 51 -4.24 3.20 12.50
C ARG A 51 -3.20 4.04 11.79
N LEU A 52 -3.67 5.08 11.09
CA LEU A 52 -2.82 5.96 10.29
C LEU A 52 -1.71 6.62 11.11
N GLU A 53 -1.92 6.85 12.42
CA GLU A 53 -0.91 7.44 13.31
C GLU A 53 0.38 6.61 13.39
N ASN A 54 0.27 5.28 13.29
CA ASN A 54 1.45 4.41 13.24
C ASN A 54 2.29 4.67 11.99
N LEU A 55 1.62 4.91 10.85
CA LEU A 55 2.30 5.22 9.59
C LEU A 55 2.95 6.60 9.67
N THR A 56 2.27 7.57 10.28
CA THR A 56 2.84 8.91 10.53
C THR A 56 4.14 8.80 11.32
N ALA A 57 4.15 8.09 12.46
CA ALA A 57 5.35 7.89 13.28
C ALA A 57 6.49 7.18 12.51
N LEU A 58 6.14 6.22 11.65
CA LEU A 58 7.11 5.52 10.80
C LEU A 58 7.75 6.47 9.78
N LEU A 59 6.97 7.37 9.18
CA LEU A 59 7.44 8.33 8.18
C LEU A 59 8.24 9.50 8.80
N GLU A 60 7.99 9.84 10.06
CA GLU A 60 8.82 10.79 10.81
C GLU A 60 10.24 10.25 11.03
N THR A 61 10.37 8.95 11.30
CA THR A 61 11.67 8.28 11.53
C THR A 61 12.35 7.86 10.23
N HIS A 62 11.57 7.54 9.19
CA HIS A 62 12.05 7.06 7.90
C HIS A 62 11.37 7.83 6.75
N PRO A 63 11.72 9.12 6.56
CA PRO A 63 11.08 9.96 5.56
C PRO A 63 11.32 9.42 4.15
N MET A 64 10.30 9.57 3.30
CA MET A 64 10.36 9.25 1.87
C MET A 64 10.17 10.53 1.06
N THR A 65 10.99 10.68 0.02
CA THR A 65 10.96 11.83 -0.88
C THR A 65 10.59 11.41 -2.30
N GLY A 66 9.89 12.28 -3.01
CA GLY A 66 9.42 12.06 -4.36
C GLY A 66 8.05 12.70 -4.61
N CYS A 67 7.80 13.09 -5.86
CA CYS A 67 6.60 13.85 -6.23
C CYS A 67 5.49 12.99 -6.86
N VAL A 68 5.67 11.67 -6.87
CA VAL A 68 4.69 10.69 -7.35
C VAL A 68 4.50 9.61 -6.29
N GLY A 69 3.25 9.30 -5.96
CA GLY A 69 2.97 8.22 -5.03
C GLY A 69 1.50 7.88 -4.89
N ILE A 70 1.27 6.78 -4.17
CA ILE A 70 -0.05 6.25 -3.85
C ILE A 70 -0.11 5.89 -2.37
N GLY A 71 -1.30 5.96 -1.79
CA GLY A 71 -1.55 5.65 -0.39
C GLY A 71 -2.84 4.84 -0.21
N HIS A 72 -2.89 4.06 0.86
CA HIS A 72 -4.05 3.23 1.19
C HIS A 72 -4.33 3.17 2.69
N THR A 73 -5.61 3.20 3.05
CA THR A 73 -6.12 2.78 4.35
C THR A 73 -6.98 1.54 4.18
N ARG A 74 -6.68 0.49 4.95
CA ARG A 74 -7.25 -0.84 4.75
C ARG A 74 -8.24 -1.21 5.86
N TRP A 75 -9.34 -1.81 5.43
CA TRP A 75 -10.23 -2.64 6.24
C TRP A 75 -10.05 -4.08 5.78
N ALA A 76 -9.60 -4.97 6.65
CA ALA A 76 -9.21 -6.32 6.26
C ALA A 76 -10.44 -7.20 5.95
N THR A 77 -10.47 -7.82 4.76
CA THR A 77 -11.46 -8.84 4.36
C THR A 77 -10.79 -10.21 4.16
N HIS A 78 -9.62 -10.25 3.51
CA HIS A 78 -8.78 -11.44 3.36
C HIS A 78 -7.42 -11.25 4.05
N GLY A 79 -6.98 -12.24 4.83
CA GLY A 79 -5.73 -12.16 5.59
C GLY A 79 -5.82 -11.22 6.79
N GLU A 80 -5.13 -11.59 7.86
CA GLU A 80 -5.15 -10.79 9.09
C GLU A 80 -4.51 -9.41 8.89
N PRO A 81 -4.90 -8.40 9.69
CA PRO A 81 -4.17 -7.13 9.75
C PRO A 81 -2.70 -7.34 10.16
N SER A 82 -1.79 -7.03 9.23
CA SER A 82 -0.34 -7.12 9.39
C SER A 82 0.36 -6.16 8.43
N ASP A 83 1.63 -5.83 8.69
CA ASP A 83 2.43 -5.00 7.78
C ASP A 83 2.54 -5.64 6.39
N LEU A 84 2.68 -6.97 6.32
CA LEU A 84 2.76 -7.70 5.05
C LEU A 84 1.48 -7.60 4.22
N ASN A 85 0.31 -7.71 4.86
CA ASN A 85 -1.01 -7.63 4.22
C ASN A 85 -1.50 -6.20 4.01
N ALA A 86 -0.82 -5.19 4.57
CA ALA A 86 -1.12 -3.80 4.29
C ALA A 86 -0.77 -3.47 2.83
N HIS A 87 -1.59 -2.62 2.22
CA HIS A 87 -1.27 -2.00 0.93
C HIS A 87 -0.31 -0.81 1.13
N PRO A 88 0.47 -0.42 0.11
CA PRO A 88 0.54 -1.01 -1.23
C PRO A 88 1.21 -2.39 -1.31
N HIS A 89 0.84 -3.18 -2.31
CA HIS A 89 1.55 -4.40 -2.72
C HIS A 89 2.47 -4.10 -3.90
N THR A 90 3.59 -4.82 -3.98
CA THR A 90 4.51 -4.73 -5.11
C THR A 90 4.55 -6.01 -5.90
N ASP A 91 4.97 -5.92 -7.16
CA ASP A 91 5.37 -7.11 -7.92
C ASP A 91 6.66 -7.73 -7.34
N VAL A 92 7.05 -8.89 -7.87
CA VAL A 92 8.23 -9.64 -7.39
C VAL A 92 9.53 -8.82 -7.54
N LYS A 93 9.63 -7.94 -8.55
CA LYS A 93 10.82 -7.13 -8.79
C LYS A 93 10.78 -5.77 -8.08
N GLY A 94 9.65 -5.38 -7.48
CA GLY A 94 9.46 -4.07 -6.85
C GLY A 94 9.37 -2.90 -7.84
N GLY A 95 9.12 -3.19 -9.13
CA GLY A 95 8.97 -2.18 -10.18
C GLY A 95 7.54 -1.65 -10.33
N ILE A 96 6.56 -2.30 -9.70
CA ILE A 96 5.15 -1.90 -9.72
C ILE A 96 4.65 -1.86 -8.27
N ALA A 97 3.84 -0.85 -7.93
CA ALA A 97 3.07 -0.80 -6.69
C ALA A 97 1.59 -0.61 -6.97
N VAL A 98 0.74 -1.33 -6.26
CA VAL A 98 -0.72 -1.35 -6.44
C VAL A 98 -1.43 -1.18 -5.09
N VAL A 99 -2.52 -0.42 -5.12
CA VAL A 99 -3.52 -0.33 -4.06
C VAL A 99 -4.86 -0.73 -4.64
N HIS A 100 -5.70 -1.39 -3.85
CA HIS A 100 -6.98 -1.92 -4.32
C HIS A 100 -8.08 -1.78 -3.27
N ASN A 101 -9.26 -1.40 -3.76
CA ASN A 101 -10.51 -1.38 -3.01
C ASN A 101 -11.51 -2.25 -3.75
N GLY A 102 -11.82 -3.42 -3.21
CA GLY A 102 -12.68 -4.39 -3.85
C GLY A 102 -12.32 -5.80 -3.42
N ILE A 103 -12.80 -6.78 -4.17
CA ILE A 103 -12.45 -8.19 -4.01
C ILE A 103 -12.11 -8.75 -5.40
N ILE A 104 -10.97 -9.41 -5.53
CA ILE A 104 -10.61 -10.18 -6.72
C ILE A 104 -11.15 -11.60 -6.53
N GLU A 105 -12.36 -11.86 -7.04
CA GLU A 105 -13.12 -13.10 -6.75
C GLU A 105 -12.38 -14.39 -7.17
N ASN A 106 -11.53 -14.32 -8.19
CA ASN A 106 -10.78 -15.46 -8.71
C ASN A 106 -9.30 -15.47 -8.26
N HIS A 107 -8.94 -14.75 -7.18
CA HIS A 107 -7.55 -14.62 -6.72
C HIS A 107 -6.88 -15.96 -6.41
N GLU A 108 -7.60 -16.97 -5.93
CA GLU A 108 -7.02 -18.30 -5.64
C GLU A 108 -6.58 -19.03 -6.92
N ALA A 109 -7.35 -18.92 -8.00
CA ALA A 109 -6.98 -19.49 -9.30
C ALA A 109 -5.75 -18.76 -9.88
N LEU A 110 -5.76 -17.43 -9.83
CA LEU A 110 -4.63 -16.59 -10.27
C LEU A 110 -3.36 -16.87 -9.47
N ARG A 111 -3.48 -16.98 -8.14
CA ARG A 111 -2.36 -17.28 -7.23
C ARG A 111 -1.76 -18.66 -7.52
N ARG A 112 -2.57 -19.68 -7.77
CA ARG A 112 -2.07 -21.01 -8.16
C ARG A 112 -1.34 -20.97 -9.50
N TYR A 113 -1.91 -20.29 -10.50
CA TYR A 113 -1.28 -20.12 -11.81
C TYR A 113 0.07 -19.41 -11.70
N LEU A 114 0.14 -18.27 -11.00
CA LEU A 114 1.36 -17.49 -10.82
C LEU A 114 2.42 -18.23 -10.00
N LYS A 115 2.03 -18.98 -8.95
CA LYS A 115 2.96 -19.85 -8.21
C LYS A 115 3.56 -20.94 -9.10
N ALA A 116 2.79 -21.52 -10.01
CA ALA A 116 3.30 -22.50 -10.98
C ALA A 116 4.30 -21.89 -11.98
N GLN A 117 4.24 -20.57 -12.21
CA GLN A 117 5.22 -19.81 -12.99
C GLN A 117 6.44 -19.36 -12.14
N GLY A 118 6.52 -19.75 -10.87
CA GLY A 118 7.63 -19.41 -9.98
C GLY A 118 7.46 -18.10 -9.20
N CYS A 119 6.29 -17.45 -9.24
CA CYS A 119 6.04 -16.25 -8.45
C CYS A 119 5.91 -16.59 -6.95
N VAL A 120 6.68 -15.91 -6.12
CA VAL A 120 6.61 -16.01 -4.66
C VAL A 120 5.64 -14.97 -4.12
N PHE A 121 4.62 -15.42 -3.40
CA PHE A 121 3.66 -14.53 -2.73
C PHE A 121 4.05 -14.35 -1.26
N VAL A 122 4.04 -13.10 -0.81
CA VAL A 122 4.41 -12.72 0.57
C VAL A 122 3.22 -12.31 1.44
N SER A 123 2.07 -12.01 0.82
CA SER A 123 0.82 -11.65 1.49
C SER A 123 -0.25 -12.73 1.32
N GLN A 124 -1.28 -12.66 2.14
CA GLN A 124 -2.48 -13.50 2.09
C GLN A 124 -3.68 -12.78 1.43
N THR A 125 -3.44 -11.58 0.89
CA THR A 125 -4.46 -10.76 0.23
C THR A 125 -4.87 -11.31 -1.12
N ASP A 126 -6.06 -10.92 -1.57
CA ASP A 126 -6.54 -11.15 -2.93
C ASP A 126 -5.87 -10.20 -3.94
N THR A 127 -5.47 -9.01 -3.49
CA THR A 127 -4.62 -8.04 -4.22
C THR A 127 -3.19 -8.56 -4.31
#